data_AF-J7ZYM9-F1
#
_entry.id   AF-J7ZYM9-F1
#
_cell.length_a   1.000
_cell.length_b   1.000
_cell.length_c   1.000
_cell.angle_alpha   90.00
_cell.angle_beta   90.00
_cell.angle_gamma   90.00
#
_symmetry.space_group_name_H-M   'P 1'
#
loop_
_entity.id
_entity.type
_entity.pdbx_description
1 polymer ?
#
loop_
_entity_poly.entity_id
_entity_poly.type
_entity_poly.pdbx_seq_one_letter_code
_entity_poly.pdbx_strand_id
1 'polypeptide(L)' 'MSQKSLYMILRVDQVQKKVHLQKNLFYKQVVVNVSEEDAAMYEGLLEETSTNESLPFVEYDEERGVIG' A
#
# COMPACT_ATOMS: atom_id res chain seq x y z
N MET A 1 9.73 -4.99 -18.28
CA MET A 1 8.32 -5.35 -18.03
C MET A 1 8.13 -5.06 -16.57
N SER A 2 7.35 -4.04 -16.19
CA SER A 2 7.12 -3.70 -14.79
C SER A 2 6.67 -4.94 -14.03
N GLN A 3 7.46 -5.39 -13.07
CA GLN A 3 7.13 -6.53 -12.24
C GLN A 3 6.11 -6.06 -11.18
N LYS A 4 4.87 -5.87 -11.63
CA LYS A 4 3.73 -5.57 -10.76
C LYS A 4 3.46 -6.77 -9.86
N SER A 5 3.32 -6.53 -8.57
CA SER A 5 2.99 -7.56 -7.60
C SER A 5 1.97 -7.02 -6.61
N LEU A 6 1.10 -7.90 -6.13
CA LEU A 6 0.16 -7.56 -5.07
C LEU A 6 0.88 -7.46 -3.73
N TYR A 7 0.69 -6.33 -3.06
CA TYR A 7 1.17 -6.07 -1.71
C TYR A 7 0.00 -5.70 -0.82
N MET A 8 0.04 -6.13 0.43
CA MET A 8 -0.92 -5.75 1.45
C MET A 8 -0.51 -4.42 2.06
N ILE A 9 -1.45 -3.49 2.21
CA ILE A 9 -1.25 -2.27 2.99
C ILE A 9 -1.23 -2.65 4.47
N LEU A 10 -0.13 -2.35 5.15
CA LEU A 10 0.03 -2.56 6.59
C LEU A 10 -0.36 -1.33 7.39
N ARG A 11 0.06 -0.15 6.92
CA ARG A 11 -0.21 1.13 7.58
C ARG A 11 -0.01 2.27 6.60
N VAL A 12 -0.71 3.36 6.88
CA VAL A 12 -0.57 4.64 6.16
C VAL A 12 -0.15 5.69 7.17
N ASP A 13 0.85 6.50 6.81
CA ASP A 13 1.27 7.68 7.56
C ASP A 13 0.94 8.90 6.70
N GLN A 14 -0.17 9.56 7.01
CA GLN A 14 -0.63 10.74 6.28
C GLN A 14 0.29 11.95 6.45
N VAL A 15 0.90 12.09 7.64
CA VAL A 15 1.79 13.23 7.94
C VAL A 15 3.06 13.14 7.10
N GLN A 16 3.62 11.93 7.00
CA GLN A 16 4.81 11.68 6.19
C GLN A 16 4.49 11.33 4.73
N LYS A 17 3.22 11.17 4.37
CA LYS A 17 2.73 10.75 3.05
C LYS A 17 3.36 9.43 2.61
N LYS A 18 3.31 8.43 3.51
CA LYS A 18 3.94 7.12 3.32
C LYS A 18 2.95 5.98 3.48
N VAL A 19 3.08 4.99 2.60
CA VAL A 19 2.33 3.75 2.69
C VAL A 19 3.31 2.61 2.91
N HIS A 20 3.05 1.83 3.95
CA HIS A 20 3.81 0.62 4.23
C HIS A 20 3.10 -0.57 3.62
N LEU A 21 3.82 -1.28 2.77
CA LEU A 21 3.32 -2.40 2.01
C LEU A 21 4.08 -3.67 2.40
N GLN A 22 3.40 -4.82 2.39
CA GLN A 22 4.00 -6.13 2.63
C GLN A 22 3.60 -7.15 1.57
N LYS A 23 4.59 -7.86 1.04
CA LYS A 23 4.39 -9.02 0.16
C LYS A 23 4.43 -10.28 1.00
N ASN A 24 3.27 -10.93 1.16
CA ASN A 24 3.13 -12.12 2.02
C ASN A 24 4.04 -13.28 1.61
N LEU A 25 4.21 -13.52 0.30
CA LEU A 25 5.02 -14.65 -0.21
C LEU A 25 6.51 -14.58 0.17
N PHE A 26 7.03 -13.40 0.50
CA PHE A 26 8.46 -13.20 0.79
C PHE A 26 8.73 -12.43 2.08
N TYR A 27 7.68 -12.14 2.87
CA TYR A 27 7.74 -11.21 4.01
C TYR A 27 8.45 -9.88 3.69
N LYS A 28 8.46 -9.47 2.42
CA LYS A 28 9.14 -8.26 1.96
C LYS A 28 8.29 -7.06 2.33
N GLN A 29 8.87 -6.12 3.08
CA GLN A 29 8.23 -4.84 3.41
C GLN A 29 8.85 -3.73 2.59
N VAL A 30 8.02 -2.85 2.05
CA VAL A 30 8.44 -1.64 1.34
C VAL A 30 7.67 -0.44 1.85
N VAL A 31 8.31 0.73 1.77
CA VAL A 31 7.71 2.01 2.14
C VAL A 31 7.67 2.86 0.88
N VAL A 32 6.47 3.30 0.52
CA VAL A 32 6.22 4.08 -0.69
C VAL A 32 5.83 5.49 -0.28
N ASN A 33 6.50 6.49 -0.85
CA ASN A 33 6.05 7.87 -0.73
C ASN A 33 4.92 8.09 -1.73
N VAL A 34 3.82 8.66 -1.27
CA VAL A 34 2.62 8.90 -2.07
C VAL A 34 2.23 10.37 -2.01
N SER A 35 1.23 10.78 -2.81
CA SER A 35 0.65 12.11 -2.66
C SER A 35 -0.20 12.20 -1.38
N GLU A 36 -0.62 13.42 -1.01
CA GLU A 36 -1.50 13.62 0.14
C GLU A 36 -2.90 13.04 -0.11
N GLU A 37 -3.42 13.21 -1.33
CA GLU A 37 -4.70 12.65 -1.76
C GLU A 37 -4.66 11.12 -1.72
N ASP A 38 -3.57 10.51 -2.20
CA ASP A 38 -3.37 9.07 -2.15
C ASP A 38 -3.26 8.56 -0.72
N ALA A 39 -2.52 9.26 0.15
CA ALA A 39 -2.41 8.88 1.57
C ALA A 39 -3.79 8.89 2.26
N ALA A 40 -4.63 9.89 1.97
CA ALA A 40 -5.99 9.94 2.47
C ALA A 40 -6.86 8.79 1.93
N MET A 41 -6.75 8.51 0.62
CA MET A 41 -7.46 7.41 -0.01
C MET A 41 -7.08 6.05 0.59
N TYR A 42 -5.78 5.77 0.76
CA TYR A 42 -5.30 4.51 1.30
C TYR A 42 -5.63 4.35 2.79
N GLU A 43 -5.68 5.42 3.57
CA GLU A 43 -6.13 5.36 4.96
C GLU A 43 -7.62 4.99 5.03
N GLY A 44 -8.47 5.66 4.24
CA GLY A 44 -9.89 5.30 4.15
C GLY A 44 -10.11 3.85 3.72
N LEU A 45 -9.33 3.36 2.76
CA LEU A 45 -9.36 1.96 2.34
C LEU A 45 -8.95 1.00 3.46
N LEU A 46 -7.99 1.38 4.31
CA LEU A 46 -7.58 0.60 5.48
C LEU A 46 -8.71 0.51 6.52
N GLU A 47 -9.41 1.63 6.77
CA GLU A 47 -10.55 1.67 7.70
C GLU A 47 -11.75 0.83 7.19
N GLU A 48 -12.07 0.95 5.90
CA GLU A 48 -13.15 0.17 5.28
C GLU A 48 -12.87 -1.33 5.32
N THR A 49 -11.64 -1.73 5.03
CA THR A 49 -11.23 -3.14 5.03
C THR A 49 -11.15 -3.73 6.45
N SER A 50 -10.72 -2.92 7.44
CA SER A 50 -10.81 -3.29 8.85
C SER A 50 -12.24 -3.55 9.31
N THR A 51 -13.22 -2.88 8.72
CA THR A 51 -14.64 -3.04 9.07
C THR A 51 -15.27 -4.27 8.41
N ASN A 52 -14.80 -4.63 7.21
CA ASN A 52 -15.35 -5.72 6.40
C ASN A 52 -14.54 -7.03 6.46
N GLU A 53 -13.61 -7.17 7.41
CA GLU A 53 -12.67 -8.31 7.54
C GLU A 53 -11.92 -8.65 6.24
N SER A 54 -11.79 -7.66 5.35
CA SER A 54 -11.12 -7.80 4.06
C SER A 54 -9.67 -7.35 4.19
N LEU A 55 -8.80 -7.85 3.32
CA LEU A 55 -7.38 -7.46 3.32
C LEU A 55 -7.13 -6.38 2.27
N PRO A 56 -6.57 -5.21 2.65
CA PRO A 56 -6.33 -4.12 1.71
C PRO A 56 -5.10 -4.42 0.85
N PHE A 57 -5.31 -4.96 -0.35
CA PHE A 57 -4.25 -5.23 -1.31
C PHE A 57 -4.18 -4.17 -2.42
N VAL A 58 -2.97 -3.82 -2.85
CA VAL A 58 -2.68 -2.90 -3.95
C VAL A 58 -1.63 -3.48 -4.89
N GLU A 59 -1.67 -3.07 -6.17
CA GLU A 59 -0.58 -3.34 -7.09
C GLU A 59 0.59 -2.40 -6.82
N TYR A 60 1.78 -2.97 -6.63
CA TYR A 60 3.02 -2.20 -6.51
C TYR A 60 3.96 -2.56 -7.65
N ASP A 61 4.42 -1.54 -8.38
CA ASP A 61 5.46 -1.65 -9.39
C ASP A 61 6.82 -1.57 -8.69
N GLU A 62 7.48 -2.73 -8.51
CA GLU A 62 8.77 -2.81 -7.83
C GLU A 62 9.91 -2.12 -8.60
N GLU A 63 9.80 -1.97 -9.93
CA GLU A 63 10.82 -1.31 -10.74
C GLU A 63 10.73 0.22 -10.61
N ARG A 64 9.50 0.75 -10.58
CA ARG A 64 9.24 2.20 -10.58
C ARG A 64 9.02 2.76 -9.18
N GLY A 65 8.77 1.90 -8.20
CA GLY A 65 8.54 2.29 -6.82
C GLY A 65 7.20 3.00 -6.58
N VAL A 66 6.18 2.70 -7.39
CA VAL A 66 4.86 3.34 -7.33
C VAL A 66 3.75 2.32 -7.11
N ILE A 67 2.70 2.77 -6.41
CA ILE A 67 1.44 2.03 -6.31
C ILE A 67 0.65 2.34 -7.58
N GLY A 68 0.08 1.31 -8.22
CA GLY A 68 -0.57 1.40 -9.53
C GLY A 68 -1.99 0.88 -9.55
#